data_AF-A0A519Q6Z6-F1
#
_entry.id   AF-A0A519Q6Z6-F1
#
_cell.length_a   1.000
_cell.length_b   1.000
_cell.length_c   1.000
_cell.angle_alpha   90.00
_cell.angle_beta   90.00
_cell.angle_gamma   90.00
#
_symmetry.space_group_name_H-M   'P 1'
#
loop_
_entity.id
_entity.type
_entity.pdbx_description
1 polymer ?
#
loop_
_entity_poly.entity_id
_entity_poly.type
_entity_poly.pdbx_seq_one_letter_code
_entity_poly.pdbx_strand_id
1 'polypeptide(L)'
;MLTPPPVPYAPDVEIYREDEQETVDQLNATFDEILTRTHEDYGHAVRAVHAKAHAILQGTFTVEPGLAPELAQGLFARPGEHEAFVR
;
A
#
# COMPACT_ATOMS: atom_id res chain seq x y z
N MET A 1 4.49 1.51 -28.24
CA MET A 1 5.70 1.02 -27.53
C MET A 1 5.30 -0.29 -26.86
N LEU A 2 6.13 -1.33 -26.95
CA LEU A 2 5.87 -2.61 -26.26
C LEU A 2 6.20 -2.43 -24.78
N THR A 3 5.32 -2.90 -23.89
CA THR A 3 5.58 -2.95 -22.45
C THR A 3 6.76 -3.89 -22.19
N PRO A 4 7.75 -3.52 -21.36
CA PRO A 4 8.81 -4.45 -20.98
C PRO A 4 8.22 -5.68 -20.27
N PRO A 5 8.82 -6.87 -20.44
CA PRO A 5 8.33 -8.08 -19.78
C PRO A 5 8.37 -7.90 -18.25
N PRO A 6 7.41 -8.48 -17.52
CA PRO A 6 7.40 -8.42 -16.05
C PRO A 6 8.67 -9.06 -15.49
N VAL A 7 9.19 -8.49 -14.40
CA VAL A 7 10.32 -9.05 -13.67
C VAL A 7 9.81 -10.19 -12.76
N PRO A 8 10.23 -11.45 -12.96
CA PRO A 8 9.84 -12.53 -12.07
C PRO A 8 10.36 -12.29 -10.66
N TYR A 9 9.55 -12.61 -9.65
CA TYR A 9 10.02 -12.57 -8.27
C TYR A 9 11.16 -13.58 -8.06
N ALA A 10 12.24 -13.11 -7.48
CA ALA A 10 13.31 -13.91 -6.91
C ALA A 10 13.76 -13.24 -5.60
N PRO A 11 14.25 -13.98 -4.60
CA PRO A 11 14.66 -13.38 -3.32
C PRO A 11 15.72 -12.27 -3.44
N ASP A 12 16.48 -12.23 -4.54
CA ASP A 12 17.52 -11.26 -4.87
C ASP A 12 17.06 -10.17 -5.85
N VAL A 13 15.78 -10.13 -6.22
CA VAL A 13 15.23 -9.12 -7.15
C VAL A 13 15.24 -7.71 -6.53
N GLU A 14 15.09 -7.62 -5.22
CA GLU A 14 15.21 -6.39 -4.45
C GLU A 14 16.59 -6.35 -3.80
N ILE A 15 17.28 -5.23 -4.00
CA ILE A 15 18.60 -4.97 -3.42
C ILE A 15 18.43 -3.77 -2.49
N TYR A 16 18.57 -4.02 -1.19
CA TYR A 16 18.59 -2.97 -0.19
C TYR A 16 19.70 -1.97 -0.48
N ARG A 17 19.39 -0.68 -0.42
CA ARG A 17 20.43 0.36 -0.49
C ARG A 17 21.18 0.42 0.84
N GLU A 18 22.45 0.86 0.80
CA GLU A 18 23.30 0.95 1.98
C GLU A 18 22.68 1.83 3.08
N ASP A 19 21.91 2.85 2.71
CA ASP A 19 21.26 3.84 3.57
C ASP A 19 19.76 3.55 3.83
N GLU A 20 19.23 2.43 3.31
CA GLU A 20 17.80 2.14 3.40
C GLU A 20 17.34 1.93 4.83
N GLN A 21 18.12 1.18 5.63
CA GLN A 21 17.79 0.95 7.03
C GLN A 21 17.86 2.25 7.84
N GLU A 22 18.85 3.11 7.58
CA GLU A 22 18.94 4.42 8.23
C GLU A 22 17.71 5.28 7.90
N THR A 23 17.29 5.26 6.63
CA THR A 23 16.08 5.97 6.18
C THR A 23 14.83 5.43 6.87
N VAL A 24 14.70 4.11 7.00
CA VAL A 24 13.60 3.47 7.72
C VAL A 24 13.59 3.90 9.19
N ASP A 25 14.74 3.92 9.85
CA ASP A 25 14.86 4.31 11.26
C ASP A 25 14.48 5.78 11.47
N GLN A 26 14.93 6.68 10.58
CA GLN A 26 14.57 8.10 10.60
C GLN A 26 13.06 8.33 10.36
N LEU A 27 12.46 7.57 9.44
CA LEU A 27 11.02 7.63 9.19
C LEU A 27 10.22 7.17 10.41
N ASN A 28 10.64 6.08 11.07
CA ASN A 28 9.99 5.59 12.27
C ASN A 28 10.06 6.61 13.40
N ALA A 29 11.24 7.19 13.67
CA ALA A 29 11.41 8.23 14.67
C ALA A 29 10.53 9.46 14.39
N THR A 30 10.42 9.85 13.12
CA THR A 30 9.54 10.96 12.69
C THR A 30 8.06 10.61 12.92
N PHE A 31 7.64 9.38 12.61
CA PHE A 31 6.27 8.95 12.84
C PHE A 31 5.92 8.89 14.32
N ASP A 32 6.84 8.47 15.19
CA ASP A 32 6.66 8.47 16.64
C ASP A 32 6.42 9.87 17.21
N GLU A 33 7.18 10.87 16.72
CA GLU A 33 6.96 12.28 17.09
C GLU A 33 5.56 12.75 16.70
N ILE A 34 5.14 12.46 15.45
CA ILE A 34 3.82 12.86 14.96
C ILE A 34 2.70 12.18 15.75
N LEU A 35 2.81 10.88 16.01
CA LEU A 35 1.83 10.13 16.78
C LEU A 35 1.71 10.69 18.21
N THR A 36 2.83 11.01 18.85
CA THR A 36 2.86 11.60 20.19
C THR A 36 2.15 12.95 20.20
N ARG A 37 2.57 13.86 19.32
CA ARG A 37 2.00 15.21 19.25
C ARG A 37 0.51 15.20 18.91
N THR A 38 0.10 14.39 17.94
CA THR A 38 -1.31 14.32 17.54
C THR A 38 -2.19 13.68 18.62
N HIS A 39 -1.67 12.72 19.39
CA HIS A 39 -2.36 12.18 20.55
C HIS A 39 -2.54 13.25 21.64
N GLU A 40 -1.51 14.04 21.93
CA GLU A 40 -1.58 15.17 22.87
C GLU A 40 -2.62 16.22 22.43
N ASP A 41 -2.64 16.55 21.13
CA ASP A 41 -3.55 17.57 20.57
C ASP A 41 -5.01 17.08 20.49
N TYR A 42 -5.23 15.83 20.09
CA TYR A 42 -6.57 15.31 19.77
C TYR A 42 -7.20 14.46 20.87
N GLY A 43 -6.42 14.03 21.86
CA GLY A 43 -6.87 13.19 22.97
C GLY A 43 -7.24 11.75 22.58
N HIS A 44 -6.86 11.31 21.37
CA HIS A 44 -7.02 9.92 20.91
C HIS A 44 -6.01 9.60 19.79
N ALA A 45 -5.76 8.31 19.59
CA ALA A 45 -4.82 7.86 18.56
C ALA A 45 -5.36 8.13 17.14
N VAL A 46 -4.52 8.73 16.31
CA VAL A 46 -4.73 8.89 14.86
C VAL A 46 -3.53 8.36 14.08
N ARG A 47 -3.66 8.22 12.76
CA ARG A 47 -2.53 7.77 11.91
C ARG A 47 -1.50 8.89 11.76
N ALA A 48 -0.21 8.57 11.80
CA ALA A 48 0.87 9.56 11.61
C ALA A 48 0.78 10.26 10.24
N VAL A 49 0.46 9.50 9.20
CA VAL A 49 0.15 10.00 7.86
C VAL A 49 -1.26 9.59 7.45
N HIS A 50 -1.88 10.38 6.57
CA HIS A 50 -3.30 10.22 6.21
C HIS A 50 -4.25 10.22 7.41
N ALA A 51 -3.97 11.03 8.44
CA ALA A 51 -4.79 11.14 9.66
C ALA A 51 -6.25 11.49 9.33
N LYS A 52 -6.45 12.50 8.48
CA LYS A 52 -7.75 12.93 7.98
C LYS A 52 -8.20 12.04 6.83
N ALA A 53 -9.41 11.50 6.92
CA ALA A 53 -10.12 10.85 5.83
C ALA A 53 -11.49 11.51 5.65
N HIS A 54 -12.07 11.37 4.45
CA HIS A 54 -13.42 11.87 4.18
C HIS A 54 -14.49 10.86 4.60
N ALA A 55 -14.28 9.58 4.27
CA ALA A 55 -15.19 8.49 4.59
C ALA A 55 -14.44 7.15 4.58
N ILE A 56 -15.11 6.10 5.08
CA ILE A 56 -14.79 4.72 4.76
C ILE A 56 -16.00 4.18 4.01
N LEU A 57 -15.80 3.76 2.77
CA LEU A 57 -16.88 3.33 1.88
C LEU A 57 -16.79 1.82 1.69
N GLN A 58 -17.91 1.12 1.84
CA GLN A 58 -18.04 -0.29 1.45
C GLN A 58 -18.63 -0.33 0.04
N GLY A 59 -18.08 -1.21 -0.80
CA GLY A 59 -18.55 -1.40 -2.16
C GLY A 59 -18.12 -2.74 -2.74
N THR A 60 -18.37 -2.89 -4.03
CA THR A 60 -17.96 -4.07 -4.80
C THR A 60 -16.81 -3.69 -5.72
N PHE A 61 -15.74 -4.48 -5.69
CA PHE A 61 -14.63 -4.42 -6.63
C PHE A 61 -14.76 -5.54 -7.65
N THR A 62 -14.84 -5.18 -8.92
CA THR A 62 -15.00 -6.14 -10.02
C THR A 62 -13.69 -6.32 -10.77
N VAL A 63 -13.22 -7.56 -10.86
CA VAL A 63 -12.17 -7.98 -11.77
C VAL A 63 -12.82 -8.37 -13.10
N GLU A 64 -12.58 -7.57 -14.13
CA GLU A 64 -13.09 -7.83 -15.48
C GLU A 64 -12.38 -9.02 -16.15
N PRO A 65 -13.05 -9.74 -17.07
CA PRO A 65 -12.42 -10.76 -17.88
C PRO A 65 -11.44 -10.18 -18.91
N GLY A 66 -10.52 -11.02 -19.36
CA GLY A 66 -9.62 -10.68 -20.46
C GLY A 66 -8.43 -9.80 -20.07
N LEU A 67 -8.04 -9.79 -18.79
CA LEU A 67 -6.76 -9.21 -18.39
C LEU A 67 -5.60 -9.87 -19.13
N ALA A 68 -4.60 -9.08 -19.48
CA ALA A 68 -3.36 -9.59 -20.04
C ALA A 68 -2.73 -10.60 -19.06
N PRO A 69 -2.12 -11.70 -19.53
CA PRO A 69 -1.60 -12.76 -18.66
C PRO A 69 -0.65 -12.26 -17.55
N GLU A 70 0.13 -11.21 -17.82
CA GLU A 70 1.02 -10.56 -16.86
C GLU A 70 0.30 -9.80 -15.74
N LEU A 71 -0.95 -9.38 -15.95
CA LEU A 71 -1.80 -8.70 -14.96
C LEU A 71 -2.78 -9.67 -14.27
N ALA A 72 -3.02 -10.84 -14.85
CA ALA A 72 -3.93 -11.86 -14.34
C ALA A 72 -3.27 -12.68 -13.20
N GLN A 73 -2.90 -12.02 -12.10
CA GLN A 73 -2.17 -12.60 -10.98
C GLN A 73 -2.87 -12.35 -9.64
N GLY A 74 -2.71 -13.27 -8.68
CA GLY A 74 -3.28 -13.12 -7.33
C GLY A 74 -4.80 -12.94 -7.36
N LEU A 75 -5.29 -11.86 -6.74
CA LEU A 75 -6.71 -11.49 -6.74
C LEU A 75 -7.28 -11.35 -8.17
N PHE A 76 -6.46 -10.89 -9.12
CA PHE A 76 -6.84 -10.63 -10.51
C PHE A 76 -6.78 -11.87 -11.42
N ALA A 77 -6.38 -13.04 -10.89
CA ALA A 77 -6.17 -14.25 -11.70
C ALA A 77 -7.47 -14.80 -12.31
N ARG A 78 -8.62 -14.45 -11.74
CA ARG A 78 -9.94 -14.86 -12.24
C ARG A 78 -10.90 -13.68 -12.19
N PRO A 79 -11.78 -13.53 -13.19
CA PRO A 79 -12.83 -12.52 -13.16
C PRO A 79 -13.80 -12.78 -12.00
N GLY A 80 -14.34 -11.72 -11.41
CA GLY A 80 -15.26 -11.86 -10.29
C GLY A 80 -15.50 -10.57 -9.52
N GLU A 81 -16.45 -10.64 -8.60
CA GLU A 81 -16.79 -9.55 -7.68
C GLU A 81 -16.23 -9.85 -6.29
N HIS A 82 -15.71 -8.81 -5.64
CA HIS A 82 -15.14 -8.86 -4.29
C HIS A 82 -15.73 -7.75 -3.44
N GLU A 83 -15.95 -8.02 -2.16
CA GLU A 83 -16.22 -6.94 -1.20
C GLU A 83 -14.96 -6.08 -1.05
N ALA A 84 -15.13 -4.77 -1.07
CA ALA A 84 -14.04 -3.81 -0.97
C ALA A 84 -14.39 -2.66 -0.03
N PHE A 85 -13.36 -2.16 0.65
CA PHE A 85 -13.42 -0.95 1.45
C PHE A 85 -12.45 0.09 0.89
N VAL A 86 -12.92 1.33 0.76
CA VAL A 86 -12.13 2.48 0.29
C VAL A 86 -12.04 3.51 1.39
N ARG A 87 -10.84 4.08 1.60
CA ARG A 87 -10.56 5.11 2.59
C ARG A 87 -9.82 6.29 1.98
#